data_AF-O96042-F1
#
_entry.id   AF-O96042-F1
#
_cell.length_a   1.000
_cell.length_b   1.000
_cell.length_c   1.000
_cell.angle_alpha   90.00
_cell.angle_beta   90.00
_cell.angle_gamma   90.00
#
_symmetry.space_group_name_H-M   'P 1'
#
loop_
_entity.id
_entity.type
_entity.pdbx_description
1 polymer ?
#
loop_
_entity_poly.entity_id
_entity_poly.type
_entity_poly.pdbx_seq_one_letter_code
_entity_poly.pdbx_strand_id
1 'polypeptide(L)'
;MKQIIRLITTLLLLSLIGITCAAVAKLHETDKKFKGVELPEKFLDDFNLEVGKLQYANLFRSKKDDITHSAGEIRIDQQGSFSRGEKKKKFKVYNLQAQTNGKSSKTVAHVEVFDTIDAKTKAEQNEVLALAKEAFTKSKDSGKLYQVIPN
;
A
#
# COMPACT_ATOMS: atom_id res chain seq x y z
N MET A 1 -13.82 28.93 43.07
CA MET A 1 -14.15 28.93 41.63
C MET A 1 -12.94 29.03 40.69
N LYS A 2 -12.03 30.02 40.82
CA LYS A 2 -10.90 30.19 39.87
C LYS A 2 -9.95 28.98 39.74
N GLN A 3 -9.73 28.21 40.81
CA GLN A 3 -8.88 27.01 40.77
C GLN A 3 -9.51 25.83 40.00
N ILE A 4 -10.83 25.63 40.11
CA ILE A 4 -11.54 24.56 39.40
C ILE A 4 -11.53 24.82 37.89
N ILE A 5 -11.73 26.08 37.47
CA ILE A 5 -11.67 26.46 36.06
C ILE A 5 -10.27 26.19 35.49
N ARG A 6 -9.21 26.55 36.20
CA ARG A 6 -7.82 26.25 35.78
C ARG A 6 -7.61 24.74 35.59
N LEU A 7 -8.09 23.91 36.52
CA LEU A 7 -7.92 22.46 36.44
C LEU A 7 -8.60 21.86 35.19
N ILE A 8 -9.83 22.31 34.87
CA ILE A 8 -10.58 21.84 33.70
C ILE A 8 -9.88 22.28 32.41
N THR A 9 -9.41 23.53 32.32
CA THR A 9 -8.65 23.98 31.14
C THR A 9 -7.34 23.22 30.95
N THR A 10 -6.62 22.88 32.03
CA THR A 10 -5.40 22.09 31.94
C THR A 10 -5.71 20.65 31.48
N LEU A 11 -6.76 20.04 32.00
CA LEU A 11 -7.17 18.69 31.60
C LEU A 11 -7.61 18.64 30.12
N LEU A 12 -8.31 19.67 29.64
CA LEU A 12 -8.66 19.80 28.22
C LEU A 12 -7.41 19.96 27.34
N LEU A 13 -6.43 20.76 27.76
CA LEU A 13 -5.18 20.94 27.01
C LEU A 13 -4.36 19.63 26.94
N LEU A 14 -4.34 18.83 28.01
CA LEU A 14 -3.66 17.53 28.00
C LEU A 14 -4.38 16.48 27.14
N SER A 15 -5.70 16.57 26.97
CA SER A 15 -6.42 15.69 26.03
C SER A 15 -6.13 15.98 24.55
N LEU A 16 -5.64 17.19 24.25
CA LEU A 16 -5.19 17.61 22.92
C LEU A 16 -3.73 17.25 22.63
N ILE A 17 -3.02 16.61 23.56
CA ILE A 17 -1.88 15.75 23.22
C ILE A 17 -2.49 14.51 22.56
N GLY A 18 -3.08 14.74 21.39
CA GLY A 18 -3.50 13.72 20.47
C GLY A 18 -2.30 12.82 20.30
N ILE A 19 -2.50 11.56 20.60
CA ILE A 19 -1.54 10.50 20.35
C ILE A 19 -1.34 10.53 18.83
N THR A 20 -0.37 11.30 18.35
CA THR A 20 0.12 11.20 16.99
C THR A 20 0.80 9.84 16.95
N CYS A 21 0.00 8.80 16.66
CA CYS A 21 0.53 7.48 16.41
C CYS A 21 1.54 7.67 15.29
N ALA A 22 2.81 7.42 15.58
CA ALA A 22 3.86 7.57 14.59
C ALA A 22 3.50 6.68 13.39
N ALA A 23 3.43 7.27 12.19
CA ALA A 23 3.19 6.51 10.97
C ALA A 23 4.27 5.43 10.83
N VAL A 24 3.88 4.20 10.52
CA VAL A 24 4.84 3.06 10.42
C VAL A 24 5.39 2.91 9.01
N ALA A 25 4.66 3.47 8.04
CA ALA A 25 5.01 3.38 6.64
C ALA A 25 4.78 4.73 5.95
N LYS A 26 5.37 4.87 4.78
CA LYS A 26 5.16 6.00 3.89
C LYS A 26 5.13 5.55 2.44
N LEU A 27 4.47 6.36 1.63
CA LEU A 27 4.46 6.19 0.18
C LEU A 27 5.67 6.89 -0.43
N HIS A 28 6.41 6.18 -1.27
CA HIS A 28 7.54 6.70 -2.01
C HIS A 28 7.33 6.54 -3.51
N GLU A 29 7.37 7.65 -4.24
CA GLU A 29 7.40 7.66 -5.70
C GLU A 29 8.82 7.37 -6.19
N THR A 30 8.95 6.47 -7.15
CA THR A 30 10.24 6.23 -7.81
C THR A 30 10.30 6.93 -9.16
N ASP A 31 11.51 7.23 -9.64
CA ASP A 31 11.71 7.72 -11.01
C ASP A 31 11.51 6.63 -12.08
N LYS A 32 11.27 5.38 -11.67
CA LYS A 32 11.15 4.23 -12.58
C LYS A 32 9.72 4.12 -13.12
N LYS A 33 9.60 4.03 -14.44
CA LYS A 33 8.39 3.55 -15.10
C LYS A 33 8.38 2.03 -15.18
N PHE A 34 7.24 1.41 -14.93
CA PHE A 34 7.09 -0.03 -15.18
C PHE A 34 6.76 -0.28 -16.67
N LYS A 35 7.06 -1.48 -17.16
CA LYS A 35 6.64 -1.91 -18.50
C LYS A 35 5.18 -2.33 -18.42
N GLY A 36 4.28 -1.43 -18.76
CA GLY A 36 2.84 -1.66 -18.71
C GLY A 36 2.09 -0.97 -19.83
N VAL A 37 0.77 -1.01 -19.73
CA VAL A 37 -0.15 -0.28 -20.59
C VAL A 37 -1.01 0.63 -19.74
N GLU A 38 -1.55 1.68 -20.37
CA GLU A 38 -2.60 2.47 -19.75
C GLU A 38 -3.84 1.60 -19.51
N LEU A 39 -4.51 1.80 -18.37
CA LEU A 39 -5.74 1.08 -18.06
C LEU A 39 -6.86 1.58 -19.01
N PRO A 40 -7.48 0.70 -19.82
CA PRO A 40 -8.67 1.08 -20.58
C PRO A 40 -9.77 1.58 -19.64
N GLU A 41 -10.39 2.71 -19.96
CA GLU A 41 -11.40 3.38 -19.10
C GLU A 41 -12.53 2.43 -18.66
N LYS A 42 -13.00 1.57 -19.56
CA LYS A 42 -14.02 0.55 -19.27
C LYS A 42 -13.65 -0.46 -18.18
N PHE A 43 -12.37 -0.56 -17.80
CA PHE A 43 -11.88 -1.45 -16.74
C PHE A 43 -11.56 -0.70 -15.44
N LEU A 44 -11.87 0.60 -15.36
CA LEU A 44 -11.61 1.42 -14.18
C LEU A 44 -12.38 0.94 -12.95
N ASP A 45 -13.65 0.56 -13.10
CA ASP A 45 -14.47 0.06 -12.00
C ASP A 45 -13.94 -1.27 -11.47
N ASP A 46 -13.56 -2.19 -12.37
CA ASP A 46 -12.91 -3.45 -12.02
C ASP A 46 -11.58 -3.20 -11.29
N PHE A 47 -10.77 -2.27 -11.77
CA PHE A 47 -9.53 -1.89 -11.09
C PHE A 47 -9.79 -1.40 -9.67
N ASN A 48 -10.73 -0.48 -9.49
CA ASN A 48 -11.07 0.08 -8.19
C ASN A 48 -11.62 -0.99 -7.24
N LEU A 49 -12.44 -1.91 -7.77
CA LEU A 49 -12.98 -3.05 -7.03
C LEU A 49 -11.86 -3.97 -6.54
N GLU A 50 -10.93 -4.36 -7.42
CA GLU A 50 -9.83 -5.25 -7.05
C GLU A 50 -8.86 -4.59 -6.06
N VAL A 51 -8.52 -3.31 -6.25
CA VAL A 51 -7.74 -2.54 -5.26
C VAL A 51 -8.47 -2.49 -3.92
N GLY A 52 -9.80 -2.34 -3.93
CA GLY A 52 -10.64 -2.37 -2.74
C GLY A 52 -10.54 -3.68 -1.96
N LYS A 53 -10.44 -4.82 -2.66
CA LYS A 53 -10.33 -6.19 -2.09
C LYS A 53 -8.98 -6.49 -1.44
N LEU A 54 -7.96 -5.65 -1.62
CA LEU A 54 -6.66 -5.87 -0.99
C LEU A 54 -6.78 -6.05 0.52
N GLN A 55 -6.01 -7.01 1.03
CA GLN A 55 -5.90 -7.34 2.44
C GLN A 55 -4.43 -7.26 2.87
N TYR A 56 -4.17 -6.73 4.06
CA TYR A 56 -2.82 -6.59 4.61
C TYR A 56 -2.02 -7.90 4.55
N ALA A 57 -2.62 -9.01 4.98
CA ALA A 57 -1.97 -10.33 5.00
C ALA A 57 -1.49 -10.79 3.61
N ASN A 58 -2.17 -10.35 2.54
CA ASN A 58 -1.84 -10.75 1.18
C ASN A 58 -0.71 -9.92 0.55
N LEU A 59 -0.42 -8.73 1.07
CA LEU A 59 0.66 -7.87 0.56
C LEU A 59 2.05 -8.53 0.69
N PHE A 60 2.22 -9.38 1.70
CA PHE A 60 3.48 -10.03 2.06
C PHE A 60 3.52 -11.53 1.74
N ARG A 61 2.60 -12.02 0.90
CA ARG A 61 2.64 -13.41 0.43
C ARG A 61 3.82 -13.60 -0.52
N SER A 62 4.53 -14.72 -0.41
CA SER A 62 5.68 -15.03 -1.27
C SER A 62 5.32 -15.87 -2.49
N LYS A 63 4.07 -16.31 -2.59
CA LYS A 63 3.59 -17.14 -3.69
C LYS A 63 3.19 -16.23 -4.84
N LYS A 64 3.52 -16.65 -6.07
CA LYS A 64 2.99 -16.01 -7.27
C LYS A 64 1.54 -16.40 -7.46
N ASP A 65 0.62 -15.53 -7.14
CA ASP A 65 -0.82 -15.75 -7.32
C ASP A 65 -1.61 -14.45 -7.43
N ASP A 66 -2.82 -14.56 -7.96
CA ASP A 66 -3.87 -13.55 -7.83
C ASP A 66 -4.29 -13.48 -6.37
N ILE A 67 -3.99 -12.36 -5.72
CA ILE A 67 -4.26 -12.15 -4.30
C ILE A 67 -5.65 -11.55 -4.01
N THR A 68 -6.39 -11.16 -5.06
CA THR A 68 -7.76 -10.66 -4.94
C THR A 68 -8.81 -11.66 -5.41
N HIS A 69 -8.38 -12.79 -5.99
CA HIS A 69 -9.23 -13.86 -6.52
C HIS A 69 -10.28 -13.30 -7.48
N SER A 70 -9.79 -12.60 -8.50
CA SER A 70 -10.64 -11.85 -9.41
C SER A 70 -11.50 -12.75 -10.29
N ALA A 71 -12.70 -12.26 -10.57
CA ALA A 71 -13.59 -12.79 -11.61
C ALA A 71 -13.82 -11.78 -12.76
N GLY A 72 -13.19 -10.60 -12.70
CA GLY A 72 -13.39 -9.50 -13.65
C GLY A 72 -12.28 -9.38 -14.68
N GLU A 73 -12.12 -8.20 -15.26
CA GLU A 73 -11.12 -7.90 -16.29
C GLU A 73 -9.76 -7.49 -15.71
N ILE A 74 -9.73 -7.13 -14.43
CA ILE A 74 -8.50 -6.79 -13.68
C ILE A 74 -8.30 -7.83 -12.58
N ARG A 75 -7.06 -8.17 -12.29
CA ARG A 75 -6.65 -8.90 -11.09
C ARG A 75 -5.46 -8.22 -10.44
N ILE A 76 -5.25 -8.42 -9.15
CA ILE A 76 -3.99 -8.00 -8.50
C ILE A 76 -3.18 -9.24 -8.16
N ASP A 77 -2.01 -9.32 -8.78
CA ASP A 77 -1.10 -10.43 -8.60
C ASP A 77 0.05 -10.04 -7.65
N GLN A 78 0.44 -11.00 -6.83
CA GLN A 78 1.76 -11.02 -6.22
C GLN A 78 2.72 -11.68 -7.21
N GLN A 79 3.72 -10.95 -7.72
CA GLN A 79 4.63 -11.42 -8.78
C GLN A 79 5.97 -11.97 -8.25
N GLY A 80 5.98 -12.40 -6.99
CA GLY A 80 7.14 -12.87 -6.27
C GLY A 80 7.77 -11.76 -5.41
N SER A 81 8.81 -12.15 -4.68
CA SER A 81 9.59 -11.24 -3.85
C SER A 81 11.06 -11.29 -4.23
N PHE A 82 11.77 -10.18 -4.06
CA PHE A 82 13.22 -10.12 -4.28
C PHE A 82 13.90 -9.38 -3.13
N SER A 83 15.20 -9.62 -2.95
CA SER A 83 15.99 -8.88 -1.97
C SER A 83 16.55 -7.61 -2.58
N ARG A 84 16.47 -6.49 -1.86
CA ARG A 84 17.08 -5.20 -2.22
C ARG A 84 17.89 -4.66 -1.05
N GLY A 85 18.86 -3.80 -1.33
CA GLY A 85 19.80 -3.26 -0.34
C GLY A 85 21.16 -3.96 -0.35
N GLU A 86 22.04 -3.52 0.53
CA GLU A 86 23.41 -4.02 0.66
C GLU A 86 23.45 -5.31 1.49
N LYS A 87 24.53 -6.10 1.37
CA LYS A 87 24.65 -7.43 2.03
C LYS A 87 24.24 -7.45 3.50
N LYS A 88 24.53 -6.42 4.29
CA LYS A 88 24.22 -6.34 5.73
C LYS A 88 22.84 -5.73 6.05
N LYS A 89 22.16 -5.15 5.07
CA LYS A 89 20.87 -4.46 5.20
C LYS A 89 19.96 -4.85 4.04
N LYS A 90 19.88 -6.15 3.75
CA LYS A 90 18.96 -6.68 2.75
C LYS A 90 17.56 -6.71 3.34
N PHE A 91 16.63 -6.16 2.60
CA PHE A 91 15.20 -6.23 2.89
C PHE A 91 14.51 -6.96 1.75
N LYS A 92 13.41 -7.65 2.06
CA LYS A 92 12.59 -8.35 1.08
C LYS A 92 11.54 -7.37 0.56
N VAL A 93 11.45 -7.29 -0.75
CA VAL A 93 10.48 -6.45 -1.44
C VAL A 93 9.50 -7.36 -2.15
N TYR A 94 8.22 -7.13 -1.92
CA TYR A 94 7.11 -7.83 -2.55
C TYR A 94 6.62 -7.03 -3.75
N ASN A 95 6.58 -7.67 -4.92
CA ASN A 95 6.16 -7.08 -6.17
C ASN A 95 4.66 -7.31 -6.38
N LEU A 96 3.85 -6.28 -6.30
CA LEU A 96 2.40 -6.34 -6.52
C LEU A 96 2.05 -5.65 -7.84
N GLN A 97 1.21 -6.28 -8.64
CA GLN A 97 0.84 -5.75 -9.95
C GLN A 97 -0.66 -5.88 -10.18
N ALA A 98 -1.30 -4.79 -10.60
CA ALA A 98 -2.61 -4.87 -11.20
C ALA A 98 -2.40 -5.23 -12.68
N GLN A 99 -3.09 -6.25 -13.14
CA GLN A 99 -2.96 -6.77 -14.50
C GLN A 99 -4.32 -6.98 -15.14
N THR A 100 -4.40 -6.80 -16.45
CA THR A 100 -5.56 -7.25 -17.22
C THR A 100 -5.61 -8.78 -17.25
N ASN A 101 -6.81 -9.34 -17.15
CA ASN A 101 -7.05 -10.76 -17.36
C ASN A 101 -6.96 -11.12 -18.86
N GLY A 102 -6.77 -12.41 -19.16
CA GLY A 102 -6.67 -12.94 -20.53
C GLY A 102 -5.28 -13.42 -20.97
N LYS A 103 -5.18 -13.91 -22.23
CA LYS A 103 -3.98 -14.56 -22.79
C LYS A 103 -2.75 -13.65 -22.89
N SER A 104 -2.93 -12.34 -22.88
CA SER A 104 -1.86 -11.36 -22.97
C SER A 104 -1.94 -10.36 -21.82
N SER A 105 -2.05 -10.86 -20.58
CA SER A 105 -2.07 -10.03 -19.37
C SER A 105 -1.02 -8.92 -19.43
N LYS A 106 -1.47 -7.67 -19.27
CA LYS A 106 -0.62 -6.48 -19.24
C LYS A 106 -0.71 -5.84 -17.86
N THR A 107 0.43 -5.43 -17.33
CA THR A 107 0.50 -4.64 -16.10
C THR A 107 -0.06 -3.24 -16.36
N VAL A 108 -1.00 -2.80 -15.52
CA VAL A 108 -1.60 -1.46 -15.56
C VAL A 108 -1.20 -0.62 -14.33
N ALA A 109 -0.70 -1.27 -13.27
CA ALA A 109 -0.11 -0.62 -12.11
C ALA A 109 0.89 -1.56 -11.44
N HIS A 110 1.94 -1.01 -10.83
CA HIS A 110 3.00 -1.75 -10.16
C HIS A 110 3.39 -1.07 -8.85
N VAL A 111 3.29 -1.82 -7.76
CA VAL A 111 3.61 -1.40 -6.41
C VAL A 111 4.62 -2.36 -5.80
N GLU A 112 5.59 -1.83 -5.08
CA GLU A 112 6.52 -2.61 -4.26
C GLU A 112 6.22 -2.37 -2.78
N VAL A 113 6.13 -3.43 -1.98
CA VAL A 113 5.91 -3.34 -0.52
C VAL A 113 7.10 -3.96 0.21
N PHE A 114 7.64 -3.26 1.20
CA PHE A 114 8.85 -3.67 1.92
C PHE A 114 8.50 -4.46 3.18
N ASP A 115 9.18 -5.59 3.39
CA ASP A 115 8.95 -6.46 4.56
C ASP A 115 9.36 -5.85 5.90
N THR A 116 10.19 -4.82 5.87
CA THR A 116 10.68 -4.10 7.05
C THR A 116 9.64 -3.19 7.69
N ILE A 117 8.41 -3.16 7.17
CA ILE A 117 7.30 -2.41 7.77
C ILE A 117 6.82 -3.16 9.02
N ASP A 118 7.14 -2.61 10.20
CA ASP A 118 6.86 -3.23 11.49
C ASP A 118 5.45 -2.88 12.03
N ALA A 119 4.40 -3.23 11.28
CA ALA A 119 3.02 -2.99 11.67
C ALA A 119 2.50 -4.07 12.65
N LYS A 120 2.51 -3.76 13.94
CA LYS A 120 2.16 -4.65 15.06
C LYS A 120 0.68 -4.60 15.42
N THR A 121 0.02 -3.48 15.16
CA THR A 121 -1.39 -3.26 15.52
C THR A 121 -2.28 -3.23 14.30
N LYS A 122 -3.59 -3.47 14.51
CA LYS A 122 -4.60 -3.37 13.43
C LYS A 122 -4.64 -1.97 12.81
N ALA A 123 -4.39 -0.91 13.59
CA ALA A 123 -4.35 0.45 13.08
C ALA A 123 -3.20 0.66 12.10
N GLU A 124 -2.00 0.21 12.46
CA GLU A 124 -0.80 0.28 11.62
C GLU A 124 -0.97 -0.60 10.36
N GLN A 125 -1.55 -1.79 10.48
CA GLN A 125 -1.85 -2.65 9.32
C GLN A 125 -2.83 -1.99 8.35
N ASN A 126 -3.85 -1.30 8.87
CA ASN A 126 -4.79 -0.54 8.06
C ASN A 126 -4.12 0.65 7.36
N GLU A 127 -3.18 1.33 8.01
CA GLU A 127 -2.38 2.40 7.42
C GLU A 127 -1.55 1.87 6.24
N VAL A 128 -0.82 0.78 6.43
CA VAL A 128 -0.03 0.14 5.36
C VAL A 128 -0.93 -0.28 4.19
N LEU A 129 -2.09 -0.85 4.49
CA LEU A 129 -3.07 -1.22 3.47
C LEU A 129 -3.61 0.00 2.71
N ALA A 130 -3.89 1.10 3.39
CA ALA A 130 -4.33 2.35 2.76
C ALA A 130 -3.25 2.91 1.82
N LEU A 131 -1.99 2.92 2.26
CA LEU A 131 -0.85 3.34 1.44
C LEU A 131 -0.66 2.43 0.22
N ALA A 132 -0.85 1.12 0.35
CA ALA A 132 -0.79 0.20 -0.80
C ALA A 132 -1.89 0.48 -1.82
N LYS A 133 -3.12 0.76 -1.37
CA LYS A 133 -4.25 1.14 -2.25
C LYS A 133 -3.99 2.48 -2.95
N GLU A 134 -3.46 3.46 -2.23
CA GLU A 134 -3.05 4.74 -2.79
C GLU A 134 -1.92 4.57 -3.82
N ALA A 135 -0.92 3.74 -3.51
CA ALA A 135 0.19 3.41 -4.41
C ALA A 135 -0.31 2.84 -5.73
N PHE A 136 -1.30 1.93 -5.70
CA PHE A 136 -1.92 1.38 -6.91
C PHE A 136 -2.58 2.46 -7.75
N THR A 137 -3.37 3.34 -7.12
CA THR A 137 -4.06 4.43 -7.79
C THR A 137 -3.07 5.36 -8.48
N LYS A 138 -2.04 5.81 -7.76
CA LYS A 138 -0.99 6.68 -8.31
C LYS A 138 -0.14 6.01 -9.38
N SER A 139 0.15 4.71 -9.20
CA SER A 139 0.90 3.94 -10.19
C SER A 139 0.13 3.79 -11.50
N LYS A 140 -1.19 3.51 -11.43
CA LYS A 140 -2.08 3.51 -12.59
C LYS A 140 -2.05 4.85 -13.33
N ASP A 141 -2.18 5.96 -12.61
CA ASP A 141 -2.31 7.30 -13.22
C ASP A 141 -1.01 7.80 -13.87
N SER A 142 0.14 7.44 -13.31
CA SER A 142 1.44 7.97 -13.74
C SER A 142 2.26 7.01 -14.60
N GLY A 143 1.93 5.71 -14.60
CA GLY A 143 2.78 4.66 -15.16
C GLY A 143 4.11 4.47 -14.39
N LYS A 144 4.25 5.08 -13.21
CA LYS A 144 5.43 4.96 -12.35
C LYS A 144 5.27 3.83 -11.33
N LEU A 145 6.40 3.31 -10.89
CA LEU A 145 6.48 2.40 -9.76
C LEU A 145 6.40 3.21 -8.46
N TYR A 146 5.49 2.83 -7.57
CA TYR A 146 5.40 3.34 -6.21
C TYR A 146 5.81 2.28 -5.20
N GLN A 147 6.31 2.73 -4.05
CA GLN A 147 6.77 1.87 -2.98
C GLN A 147 6.09 2.22 -1.67
N VAL A 148 5.63 1.20 -0.95
CA VAL A 148 5.28 1.33 0.47
C VAL A 148 6.50 0.88 1.26
N ILE A 149 7.12 1.84 1.96
CA ILE A 149 8.38 1.67 2.69
C ILE A 149 8.18 2.00 4.17
N PRO A 150 9.02 1.48 5.08
CA PRO A 150 9.00 1.93 6.47
C PRO A 150 9.19 3.46 6.56
N ASN A 151 8.53 4.08 7.53
CA ASN A 151 8.65 5.51 7.77
C ASN A 151 10.05 5.89 8.29
#